data_AF-A0A4R5LAD6-F1
#
_entry.id   AF-A0A4R5LAD6-F1
#
_cell.length_a   1.000
_cell.length_b   1.000
_cell.length_c   1.000
_cell.angle_alpha   90.00
_cell.angle_beta   90.00
_cell.angle_gamma   90.00
#
_symmetry.space_group_name_H-M   'P 1'
#
loop_
_entity.id
_entity.type
_entity.pdbx_description
1 polymer ?
#
loop_
_entity_poly.entity_id
_entity_poly.type
_entity_poly.pdbx_seq_one_letter_code
_entity_poly.pdbx_strand_id
1 'polypeptide(L)'
;MTPLVHLRNLNQKPLPCGPISTRGSYYHLEAMPRIGGSAITLVSERHCAEKLLRRLGRDPLPVFDPIAQSLANAGAAIVSRLRMSALNADLFDAIHMLCIVRGSVPRNGVTRTLAALRRNPDTPVQRHEIIRLAQALESGGHSLTQAIDLLRKSNPRLREFTFEFLRARMMREGLPIYL
;
A
#
# COMPACT_ATOMS: atom_id res chain seq x y z
N MET A 1 -14.43 -8.79 6.07
CA MET A 1 -13.56 -7.60 5.95
C MET A 1 -12.54 -7.91 4.89
N THR A 2 -12.42 -7.03 3.89
CA THR A 2 -11.46 -7.20 2.79
C THR A 2 -10.13 -6.61 3.27
N PRO A 3 -8.98 -7.26 3.03
CA PRO A 3 -7.71 -6.62 3.34
C PRO A 3 -7.57 -5.41 2.44
N LEU A 4 -7.23 -4.29 3.06
CA LEU A 4 -7.08 -3.06 2.31
C LEU A 4 -5.69 -3.02 1.67
N VAL A 5 -4.67 -3.40 2.44
CA VAL A 5 -3.28 -3.35 2.00
C VAL A 5 -2.51 -4.55 2.55
N HIS A 6 -1.66 -5.14 1.72
CA HIS A 6 -0.71 -6.17 2.12
C HIS A 6 0.69 -5.55 2.13
N LEU A 7 1.37 -5.60 3.27
CA LEU A 7 2.70 -5.01 3.47
C LEU A 7 3.70 -6.08 3.92
N ARG A 8 4.96 -5.92 3.52
CA ARG A 8 6.08 -6.61 4.17
C ARG A 8 6.48 -5.83 5.42
N ASN A 9 6.68 -6.49 6.56
CA ASN A 9 7.14 -5.80 7.78
C ASN A 9 8.62 -5.45 7.63
N LEU A 10 8.90 -4.16 7.47
CA LEU A 10 10.25 -3.61 7.36
C LEU A 10 10.78 -3.06 8.69
N ASN A 11 9.91 -2.92 9.69
CA ASN A 11 10.19 -2.18 10.92
C ASN A 11 10.13 -3.04 12.20
N GLN A 12 9.96 -4.37 12.06
CA GLN A 12 9.90 -5.34 13.17
C GLN A 12 9.00 -4.91 14.33
N LYS A 13 7.89 -4.21 14.04
CA LYS A 13 6.93 -3.82 15.09
C LYS A 13 6.13 -5.03 15.57
N PRO A 14 5.88 -5.18 16.88
CA PRO A 14 5.07 -6.26 17.45
C PRO A 14 3.65 -6.20 16.89
N LEU A 15 3.09 -7.37 16.56
CA LEU A 15 1.76 -7.49 15.98
C LEU A 15 0.75 -7.93 17.04
N PRO A 16 -0.52 -7.53 16.91
CA PRO A 16 -1.56 -7.94 17.86
C PRO A 16 -1.85 -9.44 17.89
N CYS A 17 -1.43 -10.23 16.89
CA CYS A 17 -1.86 -11.63 16.75
C CYS A 17 -0.74 -12.65 16.44
N GLY A 18 0.44 -12.52 17.03
CA GLY A 18 1.46 -13.57 17.00
C GLY A 18 2.90 -13.06 16.85
N PRO A 19 3.90 -13.95 16.95
CA PRO A 19 5.30 -13.58 16.84
C PRO A 19 5.63 -13.06 15.43
N ILE A 20 6.54 -12.09 15.36
CA ILE A 20 7.03 -11.54 14.09
C ILE A 20 7.94 -12.57 13.44
N SER A 21 7.56 -13.05 12.25
CA SER A 21 8.49 -13.73 11.36
C SER A 21 9.39 -12.70 10.66
N THR A 22 10.71 -12.88 10.75
CA THR A 22 11.73 -12.05 10.09
C THR A 22 11.66 -12.12 8.56
N ARG A 23 10.95 -13.12 8.01
CA ARG A 23 10.71 -13.30 6.58
C ARG A 23 9.22 -13.14 6.19
N GLY A 24 8.37 -12.80 7.16
CA GLY A 24 6.92 -12.78 7.00
C GLY A 24 6.40 -11.61 6.15
N SER A 25 5.35 -11.90 5.38
CA SER A 25 4.49 -10.87 4.79
C SER A 25 3.23 -10.73 5.64
N TYR A 26 2.64 -9.53 5.72
CA TYR A 26 1.58 -9.23 6.66
C TYR A 26 0.43 -8.48 6.02
N TYR A 27 -0.79 -8.89 6.33
CA TYR A 27 -1.96 -8.14 5.96
C TYR A 27 -2.23 -7.05 6.98
N HIS A 28 -2.45 -5.84 6.48
CA HIS A 28 -3.08 -4.78 7.24
C HIS A 28 -4.59 -4.85 6.99
N LEU A 29 -5.31 -5.42 7.95
CA LEU A 29 -6.74 -5.62 7.90
C LEU A 29 -7.43 -4.47 8.61
N GLU A 30 -8.42 -3.86 7.94
CA GLU A 30 -9.30 -2.89 8.57
C GLU A 30 -10.72 -3.43 8.61
N ALA A 31 -11.33 -3.23 9.76
CA ALA A 31 -12.58 -3.80 10.19
C ALA A 31 -13.54 -2.65 10.51
N MET A 32 -14.41 -2.30 9.55
CA MET A 32 -15.45 -1.30 9.81
C MET A 32 -16.68 -1.95 10.46
N PRO A 33 -17.18 -1.41 11.57
CA PRO A 33 -18.44 -1.87 12.15
C PRO A 33 -19.62 -1.57 11.22
N ARG A 34 -20.64 -2.42 11.25
CA ARG A 34 -21.83 -2.30 10.38
C ARG A 34 -22.72 -1.11 10.73
N ILE A 35 -22.75 -0.74 12.01
CA ILE A 35 -23.50 0.37 12.58
C ILE A 35 -22.48 1.20 13.35
N GLY A 36 -22.61 2.53 13.28
CA GLY A 36 -21.68 3.55 13.77
C GLY A 36 -20.61 3.09 14.77
N GLY A 37 -19.35 3.42 14.49
CA GLY A 37 -18.23 3.12 15.35
C GLY A 37 -16.89 3.32 14.66
N SER A 38 -15.81 3.20 15.43
CA SER A 38 -14.45 3.31 14.92
C SER A 38 -14.03 2.04 14.19
N ALA A 39 -13.38 2.19 13.04
CA ALA A 39 -12.73 1.08 12.37
C ALA A 39 -11.65 0.46 13.27
N ILE A 40 -11.65 -0.87 13.37
CA ILE A 40 -10.62 -1.63 14.06
C ILE A 40 -9.54 -1.98 13.04
N THR A 41 -8.29 -1.70 13.37
CA THR A 41 -7.15 -2.03 12.53
C THR A 41 -6.35 -3.12 13.20
N LEU A 42 -6.06 -4.18 12.46
CA LEU A 42 -5.24 -5.28 12.94
C LEU A 42 -4.27 -5.75 11.86
N VAL A 43 -3.10 -6.19 12.30
CA VAL A 43 -2.06 -6.70 11.40
C VAL A 43 -1.87 -8.16 11.68
N SER A 44 -1.89 -8.98 10.64
CA SER A 44 -1.82 -10.44 10.75
C SER A 44 -0.84 -11.02 9.74
N GLU A 45 -0.11 -12.07 10.15
CA GLU A 45 0.78 -12.80 9.25
C GLU A 45 -0.02 -13.37 8.07
N ARG A 46 0.63 -13.41 6.89
CA ARG A 46 0.04 -13.85 5.62
C ARG A 46 -0.80 -15.11 5.76
N HIS A 47 -0.27 -16.18 6.36
CA HIS A 47 -1.00 -17.45 6.47
C HIS A 47 -2.30 -17.32 7.28
N CYS A 48 -2.24 -16.65 8.43
CA CYS A 48 -3.39 -16.42 9.30
C CYS A 48 -4.45 -15.55 8.62
N ALA A 49 -4.01 -14.45 8.00
CA ALA A 49 -4.88 -13.56 7.25
C ALA A 49 -5.54 -14.26 6.06
N GLU A 50 -4.81 -15.04 5.26
CA GLU A 50 -5.37 -15.79 4.13
C GLU A 50 -6.42 -16.80 4.60
N LYS A 51 -6.18 -17.49 5.72
CA LYS A 51 -7.17 -18.39 6.32
C LYS A 51 -8.44 -17.64 6.73
N LEU A 52 -8.31 -16.46 7.34
CA LEU A 52 -9.44 -15.60 7.70
C LEU A 52 -10.21 -15.14 6.44
N LEU A 53 -9.51 -14.72 5.40
CA LEU A 53 -10.13 -14.26 4.15
C LEU A 53 -10.93 -15.35 3.45
N ARG A 54 -10.35 -16.54 3.33
CA ARG A 54 -11.05 -17.69 2.74
C ARG A 54 -12.33 -18.03 3.51
N ARG A 55 -12.28 -17.99 4.85
CA ARG A 55 -13.47 -18.17 5.72
C ARG A 55 -14.54 -17.10 5.51
N LEU A 56 -14.14 -15.90 5.08
CA LEU A 56 -15.05 -14.80 4.77
C LEU A 56 -15.48 -14.78 3.29
N GLY A 57 -15.19 -15.83 2.52
CA GLY A 57 -15.50 -15.92 1.10
C GLY A 57 -14.71 -14.91 0.25
N ARG A 58 -13.48 -14.60 0.65
CA ARG A 58 -12.60 -13.65 -0.04
C ARG A 58 -11.32 -14.32 -0.50
N ASP A 59 -10.90 -13.97 -1.70
CA ASP A 59 -9.61 -14.41 -2.23
C ASP A 59 -8.45 -13.74 -1.48
N PRO A 60 -7.36 -14.49 -1.21
CA PRO A 60 -6.07 -13.91 -0.83
C PRO A 60 -5.66 -12.77 -1.75
N LEU A 61 -5.18 -11.67 -1.17
CA LEU A 61 -4.61 -10.58 -1.95
C LEU A 61 -3.09 -10.70 -2.01
N PRO A 62 -2.50 -10.42 -3.18
CA PRO A 62 -1.07 -10.62 -3.34
C PRO A 62 -0.26 -9.58 -2.56
N VAL A 63 0.95 -9.99 -2.16
CA VAL A 63 1.86 -9.22 -1.31
C VAL A 63 2.51 -8.10 -2.12
N PHE A 64 2.51 -6.88 -1.58
CA PHE A 64 3.43 -5.85 -2.04
C PHE A 64 4.81 -6.06 -1.42
N ASP A 65 5.80 -6.39 -2.24
CA ASP A 65 7.19 -6.56 -1.80
C ASP A 65 8.05 -5.36 -2.24
N PRO A 66 8.36 -4.43 -1.32
CA PRO A 66 9.18 -3.27 -1.63
C PRO A 66 10.69 -3.60 -1.68
N ILE A 67 11.10 -4.85 -1.39
CA ILE A 67 12.51 -5.30 -1.45
C ILE A 67 12.78 -6.16 -2.69
N ALA A 68 11.73 -6.68 -3.35
CA ALA A 68 11.91 -7.48 -4.56
C ALA A 68 12.55 -6.64 -5.68
N GLN A 69 13.80 -6.96 -6.01
CA GLN A 69 14.54 -6.32 -7.10
C GLN A 69 14.19 -6.91 -8.49
N SER A 70 13.58 -8.10 -8.52
CA SER A 70 13.12 -8.76 -9.75
C SER A 70 11.66 -9.18 -9.61
N LEU A 71 10.87 -8.89 -10.65
CA LEU A 71 9.44 -9.18 -10.75
C LEU A 71 9.16 -10.68 -11.03
N ALA A 72 10.18 -11.48 -11.31
CA ALA A 72 10.03 -12.86 -11.83
C ALA A 72 9.50 -13.90 -10.81
N ASN A 73 9.61 -13.66 -9.50
CA ASN A 73 9.33 -14.69 -8.48
C ASN A 73 8.10 -14.41 -7.59
N ALA A 74 7.29 -13.39 -7.89
CA ALA A 74 6.37 -12.86 -6.88
C ALA A 74 4.91 -12.64 -7.34
N GLY A 75 4.22 -13.74 -7.65
CA GLY A 75 2.76 -13.87 -7.55
C GLY A 75 1.89 -12.84 -8.29
N ALA A 76 0.59 -12.80 -7.97
CA ALA A 76 -0.42 -12.05 -8.73
C ALA A 76 -0.38 -10.50 -8.60
N ALA A 77 0.26 -9.94 -7.56
CA ALA A 77 0.37 -8.48 -7.35
C ALA A 77 1.27 -7.88 -8.40
N ILE A 78 2.38 -8.56 -8.65
CA ILE A 78 3.35 -8.16 -9.65
C ILE A 78 2.75 -8.28 -11.03
N VAL A 79 1.98 -9.33 -11.32
CA VAL A 79 1.25 -9.45 -12.59
C VAL A 79 0.28 -8.28 -12.80
N SER A 80 -0.48 -7.90 -11.76
CA SER A 80 -1.39 -6.75 -11.86
C SER A 80 -0.62 -5.45 -12.06
N ARG A 81 0.49 -5.26 -11.33
CA ARG A 81 1.38 -4.10 -11.43
C ARG A 81 2.04 -4.00 -12.81
N LEU A 82 2.46 -5.12 -13.40
CA LEU A 82 3.07 -5.21 -14.73
C LEU A 82 2.11 -4.78 -15.84
N ARG A 83 0.81 -4.91 -15.62
CA ARG A 83 -0.24 -4.48 -16.55
C ARG A 83 -0.61 -3.01 -16.40
N MET A 84 -0.21 -2.36 -15.31
CA MET A 84 -0.57 -0.97 -15.05
C MET A 84 0.19 -0.04 -16.00
N SER A 85 -0.51 1.01 -16.46
CA SER A 85 0.18 2.18 -17.03
C SER A 85 1.18 2.76 -16.02
N ALA A 86 2.17 3.51 -16.50
CA ALA A 86 3.20 4.05 -15.62
C ALA A 86 2.64 4.93 -14.49
N LEU A 87 1.61 5.75 -14.78
CA LEU A 87 0.92 6.54 -13.76
C LEU A 87 0.15 5.66 -12.75
N ASN A 88 -0.55 4.63 -13.22
CA ASN A 88 -1.25 3.68 -12.36
C ASN A 88 -0.27 2.95 -11.44
N ALA A 89 0.88 2.54 -11.98
CA ALA A 89 1.93 1.83 -11.25
C ALA A 89 2.59 2.74 -10.20
N ASP A 90 2.87 4.00 -10.51
CA ASP A 90 3.39 4.96 -9.54
C ASP A 90 2.40 5.20 -8.39
N LEU A 91 1.13 5.43 -8.71
CA LEU A 91 0.09 5.60 -7.70
C LEU A 91 -0.06 4.36 -6.82
N PHE A 92 -0.05 3.17 -7.42
CA PHE A 92 -0.12 1.91 -6.69
C PHE A 92 1.05 1.75 -5.71
N ASP A 93 2.27 2.04 -6.14
CA ASP A 93 3.45 1.99 -5.27
C ASP A 93 3.41 3.05 -4.18
N ALA A 94 3.04 4.29 -4.54
CA ALA A 94 2.99 5.40 -3.61
C ALA A 94 2.02 5.12 -2.45
N ILE A 95 0.86 4.53 -2.76
CA ILE A 95 -0.12 4.15 -1.73
C ILE A 95 0.44 3.06 -0.80
N HIS A 96 1.07 2.02 -1.35
CA HIS A 96 1.65 0.96 -0.51
C HIS A 96 2.79 1.50 0.35
N MET A 97 3.71 2.28 -0.23
CA MET A 97 4.81 2.88 0.51
C MET A 97 4.32 3.85 1.58
N LEU A 98 3.29 4.65 1.29
CA LEU A 98 2.64 5.51 2.28
C LEU A 98 2.12 4.71 3.48
N CYS A 99 1.48 3.57 3.23
CA CYS A 99 0.97 2.70 4.30
C CYS A 99 2.12 2.05 5.10
N ILE A 100 3.24 1.69 4.44
CA ILE A 100 4.43 1.14 5.10
C ILE A 100 5.06 2.17 6.03
N VAL A 101 5.37 3.36 5.52
CA VAL A 101 6.08 4.39 6.29
C VAL A 101 5.25 4.88 7.48
N ARG A 102 3.92 4.96 7.32
CA ARG A 102 3.01 5.35 8.40
C ARG A 102 2.61 4.22 9.32
N GLY A 103 2.79 2.96 8.92
CA GLY A 103 2.28 1.79 9.62
C GLY A 103 0.76 1.77 9.77
N SER A 104 0.03 2.56 8.96
CA SER A 104 -1.41 2.70 9.00
C SER A 104 -1.95 3.13 7.65
N VAL A 105 -3.23 2.86 7.41
CA VAL A 105 -3.92 3.19 6.16
C VAL A 105 -4.60 4.57 6.28
N PRO A 106 -4.39 5.50 5.33
CA PRO A 106 -5.07 6.80 5.34
C PRO A 106 -6.60 6.67 5.23
N ARG A 107 -7.34 7.43 6.05
CA ARG A 107 -8.81 7.40 6.15
C ARG A 107 -9.54 8.32 5.17
N ASN A 108 -8.91 8.67 4.04
CA ASN A 108 -9.45 9.61 3.05
C ASN A 108 -9.83 8.92 1.72
N GLY A 109 -10.10 7.61 1.77
CA GLY A 109 -10.58 6.85 0.61
C GLY A 109 -9.50 6.41 -0.38
N VAL A 110 -8.22 6.59 -0.06
CA VAL A 110 -7.07 6.02 -0.81
C VAL A 110 -7.20 4.50 -0.97
N THR A 111 -7.88 3.85 -0.03
CA THR A 111 -8.20 2.40 -0.06
C THR A 111 -9.09 2.01 -1.23
N ARG A 112 -10.04 2.88 -1.62
CA ARG A 112 -10.90 2.65 -2.79
C ARG A 112 -10.10 2.73 -4.08
N THR A 113 -9.20 3.71 -4.17
CA THR A 113 -8.27 3.84 -5.29
C THR A 113 -7.40 2.60 -5.42
N LEU A 114 -6.85 2.10 -4.32
CA LEU A 114 -6.03 0.88 -4.37
C LEU A 114 -6.83 -0.36 -4.82
N ALA A 115 -8.07 -0.50 -4.35
CA ALA A 115 -8.95 -1.58 -4.77
C ALA A 115 -9.33 -1.47 -6.27
N ALA A 116 -9.56 -0.24 -6.76
CA ALA A 116 -9.87 0.02 -8.17
C ALA A 116 -8.68 -0.34 -9.07
N LEU A 117 -7.47 0.10 -8.72
CA LEU A 117 -6.23 -0.21 -9.45
C LEU A 117 -6.00 -1.73 -9.54
N ARG A 118 -6.27 -2.48 -8.47
CA ARG A 118 -6.14 -3.95 -8.48
C ARG A 118 -7.16 -4.62 -9.39
N ARG A 119 -8.40 -4.14 -9.38
CA ARG A 119 -9.50 -4.75 -10.14
C ARG A 119 -9.39 -4.44 -11.63
N ASN A 120 -9.04 -3.20 -11.95
CA ASN A 120 -9.01 -2.68 -13.31
C ASN A 120 -7.66 -2.00 -13.60
N PRO A 121 -6.56 -2.76 -13.71
CA PRO A 121 -5.20 -2.20 -13.83
C PRO A 121 -5.00 -1.34 -15.09
N ASP A 122 -5.79 -1.61 -16.14
CA ASP A 122 -5.73 -0.94 -17.44
C ASP A 122 -6.56 0.36 -17.48
N THR A 123 -7.44 0.59 -16.49
CA THR A 123 -8.28 1.80 -16.45
C THR A 123 -7.43 3.01 -16.02
N PRO A 124 -7.41 4.12 -16.78
CA PRO A 124 -6.63 5.30 -16.41
C PRO A 124 -7.05 5.90 -15.07
N VAL A 125 -6.06 6.26 -14.25
CA VAL A 125 -6.32 6.97 -12.99
C VAL A 125 -7.07 8.27 -13.23
N GLN A 126 -8.10 8.51 -12.42
CA GLN A 126 -8.87 9.75 -12.43
C GLN A 126 -8.26 10.81 -11.52
N ARG A 127 -8.50 12.09 -11.85
CA ARG A 127 -7.99 13.25 -11.08
C ARG A 127 -8.27 13.15 -9.59
N HIS A 128 -9.49 12.74 -9.22
CA HIS A 128 -9.91 12.67 -7.82
C HIS A 128 -9.12 11.63 -6.99
N GLU A 129 -8.54 10.62 -7.64
CA GLU A 129 -7.71 9.60 -6.97
C GLU A 129 -6.32 10.15 -6.65
N ILE A 130 -5.76 10.97 -7.54
CA ILE A 130 -4.52 11.71 -7.32
C ILE A 130 -4.70 12.72 -6.18
N ILE A 131 -5.82 13.45 -6.15
CA ILE A 131 -6.16 14.39 -5.07
C ILE A 131 -6.24 13.67 -3.72
N ARG A 132 -6.88 12.51 -3.65
CA ARG A 132 -6.94 11.71 -2.41
C ARG A 132 -5.54 11.32 -1.93
N LEU A 133 -4.64 10.92 -2.84
CA LEU A 133 -3.26 10.65 -2.44
C LEU A 133 -2.57 11.93 -1.94
N ALA A 134 -2.71 13.06 -2.65
CA ALA A 134 -2.09 14.33 -2.27
C ALA A 134 -2.48 14.75 -0.84
N GLN A 135 -3.78 14.72 -0.54
CA GLN A 135 -4.32 15.00 0.80
C GLN A 135 -3.81 14.02 1.84
N ALA A 136 -3.67 12.74 1.46
CA ALA A 136 -3.11 11.76 2.38
C ALA A 136 -1.66 12.12 2.69
N LEU A 137 -0.84 12.49 1.71
CA LEU A 137 0.57 12.83 1.88
C LEU A 137 0.77 14.04 2.79
N GLU A 138 -0.02 15.11 2.59
CA GLU A 138 0.06 16.36 3.35
C GLU A 138 -0.06 16.14 4.88
N SER A 139 -0.88 15.18 5.31
CA SER A 139 -1.09 14.88 6.73
C SER A 139 0.11 14.19 7.42
N GLY A 140 1.25 14.04 6.75
CA GLY A 140 2.35 13.13 7.13
C GLY A 140 3.57 13.75 7.80
N GLY A 141 3.67 15.08 7.86
CA GLY A 141 4.81 15.81 8.41
C GLY A 141 6.10 15.74 7.57
N HIS A 142 6.33 14.64 6.83
CA HIS A 142 7.42 14.45 5.88
C HIS A 142 6.88 14.14 4.48
N SER A 143 7.66 14.46 3.44
CA SER A 143 7.38 13.94 2.11
C SER A 143 7.56 12.41 2.07
N LEU A 144 6.90 11.74 1.14
CA LEU A 144 7.01 10.30 0.98
C LEU A 144 8.44 9.88 0.65
N THR A 145 9.14 10.59 -0.25
CA THR A 145 10.57 10.35 -0.51
C THR A 145 11.40 10.45 0.77
N GLN A 146 11.24 11.50 1.57
CA GLN A 146 11.97 11.65 2.83
C GLN A 146 11.69 10.48 3.78
N ALA A 147 10.43 10.07 3.91
CA ALA A 147 10.05 8.95 4.77
C ALA A 147 10.61 7.61 4.25
N ILE A 148 10.64 7.40 2.92
CA ILE A 148 11.25 6.23 2.28
C ILE A 148 12.76 6.22 2.48
N ASP A 149 13.43 7.37 2.36
CA ASP A 149 14.88 7.48 2.56
C ASP A 149 15.28 7.18 4.00
N LEU A 150 14.51 7.68 4.97
CA LEU A 150 14.67 7.31 6.38
C LEU A 150 14.48 5.80 6.60
N LEU A 151 13.47 5.21 5.95
CA LEU A 151 13.23 3.77 6.02
C LEU A 151 14.34 2.95 5.37
N ARG A 152 14.97 3.47 4.31
CA ARG A 152 16.09 2.82 3.61
C ARG A 152 17.35 2.75 4.49
N LYS A 153 17.55 3.71 5.40
CA LYS A 153 18.67 3.67 6.37
C LYS A 153 18.65 2.40 7.23
N SER A 154 17.47 1.93 7.63
CA SER A 154 17.30 0.67 8.38
C SER A 154 17.08 -0.55 7.48
N ASN A 155 16.74 -0.33 6.20
CA ASN A 155 16.49 -1.38 5.22
C ASN A 155 17.24 -1.11 3.89
N PRO A 156 18.56 -1.37 3.81
CA PRO A 156 19.37 -1.02 2.63
C PRO A 156 18.93 -1.71 1.32
N ARG A 157 18.17 -2.80 1.42
CA ARG A 157 17.64 -3.54 0.26
C ARG A 157 16.33 -2.94 -0.29
N LEU A 158 15.80 -1.90 0.34
CA LEU A 158 14.59 -1.22 -0.10
C LEU A 158 14.82 -0.61 -1.49
N ARG A 159 13.97 -0.97 -2.44
CA ARG A 159 14.00 -0.46 -3.82
C ARG A 159 13.91 1.07 -3.86
N GLU A 160 14.45 1.65 -4.92
CA GLU A 160 14.26 3.07 -5.23
C GLU A 160 12.85 3.32 -5.81
N PHE A 161 12.22 4.41 -5.37
CA PHE A 161 10.89 4.82 -5.80
C PHE A 161 10.94 6.27 -6.26
N THR A 162 10.91 6.50 -7.58
CA THR A 162 11.04 7.84 -8.16
C THR A 162 9.70 8.56 -8.31
N PHE A 163 8.60 7.81 -8.51
CA PHE A 163 7.24 8.32 -8.72
C PHE A 163 7.15 9.38 -9.84
N GLU A 164 7.94 9.24 -10.90
CA GLU A 164 8.12 10.23 -11.96
C GLU A 164 6.80 10.68 -12.61
N PHE A 165 5.96 9.72 -13.05
CA PHE A 165 4.72 10.01 -13.76
C PHE A 165 3.68 10.60 -12.83
N LEU A 166 3.65 10.14 -11.58
CA LEU A 166 2.77 10.68 -10.56
C LEU A 166 3.15 12.11 -10.18
N ARG A 167 4.45 12.41 -10.00
CA ARG A 167 4.95 13.78 -9.79
C ARG A 167 4.55 14.69 -10.94
N ALA A 168 4.78 14.27 -12.19
CA ALA A 168 4.40 15.02 -13.37
C ALA A 168 2.90 15.29 -13.42
N ARG A 169 2.07 14.29 -13.05
CA ARG A 169 0.62 14.45 -12.97
C ARG A 169 0.21 15.45 -11.90
N MET A 170 0.80 15.39 -10.70
CA MET A 170 0.51 16.30 -9.60
C MET A 170 0.90 17.75 -9.93
N MET A 171 2.05 17.95 -10.57
CA MET A 171 2.48 19.28 -11.06
C MET A 171 1.47 19.89 -12.03
N ARG A 172 1.01 19.11 -13.02
CA ARG A 172 0.02 19.58 -14.01
C ARG A 172 -1.31 19.96 -13.36
N GLU A 173 -1.67 19.31 -12.26
CA GLU A 173 -2.91 19.52 -11.52
C GLU A 173 -2.80 20.61 -10.43
N GLY A 174 -1.63 21.25 -10.27
CA GLY A 174 -1.39 22.26 -9.25
C GLY A 174 -1.41 21.71 -7.82
N LEU A 175 -1.09 20.43 -7.63
CA LEU A 175 -1.11 19.77 -6.32
C LEU A 175 0.26 19.82 -5.63
N PRO A 176 0.29 19.89 -4.28
CA PRO A 176 1.54 19.83 -3.52
C PRO A 176 2.33 18.55 -3.79
N ILE A 177 3.63 18.67 -4.10
CA ILE A 177 4.51 17.53 -4.39
C ILE A 177 5.17 17.06 -3.10
N TYR A 178 4.46 16.22 -2.35
CA TYR A 178 5.01 15.50 -1.19
C TYR A 178 5.52 14.12 -1.58
N LEU A 179 5.95 13.94 -2.82
CA LEU A 179 6.46 12.66 -3.31
C LEU A 179 7.95 12.54 -3.13
#